data_AF-A0A5C7Q681-F1
#
_entry.id   AF-A0A5C7Q681-F1
#
_cell.length_a   1.000
_cell.length_b   1.000
_cell.length_c   1.000
_cell.angle_alpha   90.00
_cell.angle_beta   90.00
_cell.angle_gamma   90.00
#
_symmetry.space_group_name_H-M   'P 1'
#
loop_
_entity.id
_entity.type
_entity.pdbx_description
1 polymer ?
#
loop_
_entity_poly.entity_id
_entity_poly.type
_entity_poly.pdbx_seq_one_letter_code
_entity_poly.pdbx_strand_id
1 'polypeptide(L)'
;MVDDRTSLDWPLPHAANRLAEDLPRLRAAIEAADAAVVALQAAIADAESSLAAHEAALDPHAQYLTQAEAGALYAPLASIDGNATKLHVRRLAEAVRLTITPENGEPVWTTDGGTLWIGDGASTGGVMAKADAVRLHGRAFSSAAPSVSDAIVWDGSQWGPGLANASKLQGRNVSSAAPVDGQAILWDSATSSFKPGDAVLGVGSGVGTLTAITNPAKRAFFASF
;
A
#
# COMPACT_ATOMS: atom_id res chain seq x y z
N MET A 1 -11.15 16.82 98.09
CA MET A 1 -10.04 16.19 97.37
C MET A 1 -10.19 16.62 95.94
N VAL A 2 -9.32 17.50 95.45
CA VAL A 2 -9.38 17.99 94.07
C VAL A 2 -8.68 16.94 93.23
N ASP A 3 -9.39 16.30 92.31
CA ASP A 3 -8.87 15.22 91.46
C ASP A 3 -8.59 15.79 90.08
N ASP A 4 -7.59 16.68 90.01
CA ASP A 4 -7.15 17.26 88.76
C ASP A 4 -6.42 16.18 87.94
N ARG A 5 -6.90 15.95 86.71
CA ARG A 5 -6.34 14.94 85.81
C ARG A 5 -5.94 15.56 84.48
N THR A 6 -4.97 14.94 83.81
CA THR A 6 -4.60 15.28 82.42
C THR A 6 -5.70 14.85 81.45
N SER A 7 -5.61 15.26 80.18
CA SER A 7 -6.50 14.80 79.10
C SER A 7 -6.45 13.29 78.85
N LEU A 8 -5.48 12.58 79.43
CA LEU A 8 -5.33 11.13 79.38
C LEU A 8 -5.80 10.46 80.69
N ASP A 9 -6.45 11.21 81.59
CA ASP A 9 -6.96 10.77 82.90
C ASP A 9 -5.87 10.51 83.96
N TRP A 10 -4.68 11.10 83.80
CA TRP A 10 -3.56 10.88 84.73
C TRP A 10 -3.57 11.92 85.85
N PRO A 11 -3.30 11.54 87.11
CA PRO A 11 -3.37 12.46 88.26
C PRO A 11 -2.28 13.54 88.21
N LEU A 12 -2.66 14.79 88.42
CA LEU A 12 -1.75 15.94 88.51
C LEU A 12 -1.40 16.26 89.99
N PRO A 13 -0.13 16.62 90.29
CA PRO A 13 0.24 17.05 91.64
C PRO A 13 -0.46 18.37 92.02
N HIS A 14 -1.16 18.39 93.15
CA HIS A 14 -1.70 19.61 93.76
C HIS A 14 -1.06 19.83 95.13
N ALA A 15 -0.81 21.08 95.51
CA ALA A 15 -0.17 21.46 96.78
C ALA A 15 -0.91 20.99 98.06
N ALA A 16 -2.09 20.38 97.92
CA ALA A 16 -2.94 19.89 99.00
C ALA A 16 -2.94 18.35 99.12
N ASN A 17 -2.27 17.63 98.20
CA ASN A 17 -2.25 16.17 98.19
C ASN A 17 -1.24 15.64 99.22
N ARG A 18 -1.58 14.53 99.89
CA ARG A 18 -0.68 13.86 100.82
C ARG A 18 0.14 12.81 100.07
N LEU A 19 1.40 12.63 100.48
CA LEU A 19 2.31 11.62 99.91
C LEU A 19 1.69 10.21 99.86
N ALA A 20 0.88 9.86 100.86
CA ALA A 20 0.19 8.56 100.93
C ALA A 20 -0.81 8.32 99.79
N GLU A 21 -1.28 9.37 99.13
CA GLU A 21 -2.26 9.31 98.03
C GLU A 21 -1.58 9.46 96.66
N ASP A 22 -0.55 10.31 96.55
CA ASP A 22 0.15 10.56 95.29
C ASP A 22 1.12 9.43 94.88
N LEU A 23 1.75 8.75 95.84
CA LEU A 23 2.66 7.63 95.56
C LEU A 23 1.95 6.44 94.86
N PRO A 24 0.79 5.95 95.35
CA PRO A 24 0.03 4.90 94.66
C PRO A 24 -0.45 5.32 93.27
N ARG A 25 -0.82 6.60 93.10
CA ARG A 25 -1.25 7.18 91.82
C ARG A 25 -0.12 7.23 90.80
N LEU A 26 1.07 7.70 91.21
CA LEU A 26 2.27 7.67 90.37
C LEU A 26 2.64 6.24 89.98
N ARG A 27 2.55 5.30 90.93
CA ARG A 27 2.76 3.87 90.66
C ARG A 27 1.80 3.34 89.61
N ALA A 28 0.50 3.63 89.73
CA ALA A 28 -0.50 3.22 88.75
C ALA A 28 -0.26 3.85 87.36
N ALA A 29 0.18 5.10 87.29
CA ALA A 29 0.53 5.75 86.03
C ALA A 29 1.76 5.11 85.36
N ILE A 30 2.77 4.71 86.15
CA ILE A 30 3.94 3.99 85.64
C ILE A 30 3.54 2.60 85.15
N GLU A 31 2.69 1.87 85.90
CA GLU A 31 2.16 0.57 85.48
C GLU A 31 1.33 0.69 84.18
N ALA A 32 0.55 1.75 84.02
CA ALA A 32 -0.19 2.04 82.79
C ALA A 32 0.74 2.38 81.61
N ALA A 33 1.81 3.15 81.86
CA ALA A 33 2.82 3.46 80.84
C ALA A 33 3.57 2.20 80.39
N ASP A 34 3.94 1.32 81.32
CA ASP A 34 4.58 0.03 81.02
C ASP A 34 3.66 -0.87 80.18
N ALA A 35 2.38 -0.96 80.58
CA ALA A 35 1.37 -1.67 79.79
C ALA A 35 1.21 -1.10 78.37
N ALA A 36 1.25 0.23 78.22
CA ALA A 36 1.22 0.87 76.90
C ALA A 36 2.46 0.54 76.07
N VAL A 37 3.67 0.54 76.67
CA VAL A 37 4.91 0.16 75.98
C VAL A 37 4.82 -1.28 75.48
N VAL A 38 4.34 -2.21 76.30
CA VAL A 38 4.13 -3.62 75.91
C VAL A 38 3.14 -3.73 74.74
N ALA A 39 2.05 -2.95 74.76
CA ALA A 39 1.09 -2.92 73.66
C ALA A 39 1.71 -2.37 72.36
N LEU A 40 2.54 -1.33 72.43
CA LEU A 40 3.27 -0.83 71.26
C LEU A 40 4.26 -1.87 70.71
N GLN A 41 4.96 -2.60 71.59
CA GLN A 41 5.86 -3.68 71.17
C GLN A 41 5.12 -4.79 70.41
N ALA A 42 3.92 -5.16 70.87
CA ALA A 42 3.08 -6.12 70.17
C ALA A 42 2.63 -5.59 68.79
N ALA A 43 2.18 -4.33 68.72
CA ALA A 43 1.78 -3.71 67.45
C ALA A 43 2.93 -3.61 66.44
N ILE A 44 4.16 -3.36 66.92
CA ILE A 44 5.37 -3.36 66.07
C ILE A 44 5.64 -4.76 65.54
N ALA A 45 5.57 -5.79 66.39
CA ALA A 45 5.76 -7.17 65.97
C ALA A 45 4.74 -7.60 64.90
N ASP A 46 3.47 -7.19 65.03
CA ASP A 46 2.44 -7.43 64.02
C ASP A 46 2.74 -6.71 62.69
N ALA A 47 3.23 -5.46 62.75
CA ALA A 47 3.62 -4.69 61.57
C ALA A 47 4.83 -5.31 60.86
N GLU A 48 5.83 -5.76 61.61
CA GLU A 48 6.99 -6.50 61.10
C GLU A 48 6.57 -7.79 60.41
N SER A 49 5.62 -8.53 61.00
CA SER A 49 5.05 -9.72 60.35
C SER A 49 4.30 -9.40 59.06
N SER A 50 3.55 -8.30 59.01
CA SER A 50 2.86 -7.87 57.79
C SER A 50 3.84 -7.43 56.69
N LEU A 51 4.93 -6.76 57.05
CA LEU A 51 5.98 -6.38 56.12
C LEU A 51 6.69 -7.62 55.57
N ALA A 52 7.06 -8.57 56.43
CA ALA A 52 7.65 -9.82 56.00
C ALA A 52 6.71 -10.62 55.07
N ALA A 53 5.41 -10.62 55.35
CA ALA A 53 4.42 -11.24 54.46
C ALA A 53 4.31 -10.52 53.09
N HIS A 54 4.41 -9.19 53.08
CA HIS A 54 4.44 -8.40 51.84
C HIS A 54 5.71 -8.64 51.03
N GLU A 55 6.88 -8.70 51.68
CA GLU A 55 8.17 -8.99 51.03
C GLU A 55 8.26 -10.43 50.52
N ALA A 56 7.63 -11.40 51.22
CA ALA A 56 7.57 -12.79 50.79
C ALA A 56 6.50 -13.05 49.72
N ALA A 57 5.56 -12.14 49.52
CA ALA A 57 4.59 -12.23 48.44
C ALA A 57 5.33 -12.13 47.10
N LEU A 58 5.09 -13.09 46.22
CA LEU A 58 5.60 -13.03 44.85
C LEU A 58 5.10 -11.76 44.18
N ASP A 59 5.94 -11.17 43.35
CA ASP A 59 5.60 -10.00 42.57
C ASP A 59 4.28 -10.25 41.78
N PRO A 60 3.21 -9.45 42.00
CA PRO A 60 1.97 -9.59 41.25
C PRO A 60 2.15 -9.33 39.74
N HIS A 61 3.32 -8.88 39.27
CA HIS A 61 3.67 -8.86 37.84
C HIS A 61 3.68 -10.26 37.17
N ALA A 62 3.42 -11.35 37.89
CA ALA A 62 3.03 -12.59 37.23
C ALA A 62 1.65 -12.50 36.51
N GLN A 63 0.75 -11.60 36.93
CA GLN A 63 -0.53 -11.30 36.25
C GLN A 63 -0.44 -10.15 35.23
N TYR A 64 0.49 -9.21 35.43
CA TYR A 64 0.71 -8.07 34.54
C TYR A 64 2.12 -8.13 33.99
N LEU A 65 2.26 -8.21 32.67
CA LEU A 65 3.56 -8.07 32.00
C LEU A 65 4.34 -6.91 32.63
N THR A 66 5.55 -7.19 33.12
CA THR A 66 6.48 -6.13 33.56
C THR A 66 6.74 -5.17 32.40
N GLN A 67 7.20 -3.95 32.69
CA GLN A 67 7.59 -2.99 31.63
C GLN A 67 8.58 -3.60 30.62
N ALA A 68 9.49 -4.48 31.09
CA ALA A 68 10.46 -5.16 30.25
C ALA A 68 9.82 -6.28 29.42
N GLU A 69 8.93 -7.09 30.00
CA GLU A 69 8.22 -8.15 29.27
C GLU A 69 7.19 -7.58 28.30
N ALA A 70 6.47 -6.52 28.67
CA ALA A 70 5.60 -5.75 27.78
C ALA A 70 6.44 -5.09 26.68
N GLY A 71 7.59 -4.51 27.03
CA GLY A 71 8.56 -4.01 26.07
C GLY A 71 8.99 -5.08 25.06
N ALA A 72 9.26 -6.31 25.51
CA ALA A 72 9.63 -7.43 24.66
C ALA A 72 8.47 -7.99 23.83
N LEU A 73 7.26 -8.11 24.40
CA LEU A 73 6.06 -8.63 23.73
C LEU A 73 5.49 -7.63 22.71
N TYR A 74 5.55 -6.32 23.00
CA TYR A 74 4.99 -5.26 22.17
C TYR A 74 6.04 -4.50 21.35
N ALA A 75 7.34 -4.78 21.52
CA ALA A 75 8.40 -4.38 20.59
C ALA A 75 8.05 -4.58 19.10
N PRO A 76 7.43 -5.70 18.65
CA PRO A 76 7.05 -5.86 17.25
C PRO A 76 6.01 -4.85 16.74
N LEU A 77 5.32 -4.11 17.62
CA LEU A 77 4.39 -3.05 17.20
C LEU A 77 5.07 -1.69 17.03
N ALA A 78 6.27 -1.48 17.60
CA ALA A 78 6.94 -0.19 17.70
C ALA A 78 7.96 0.11 16.60
N SER A 79 8.40 -0.89 15.83
CA SER A 79 9.29 -0.66 14.68
C SER A 79 8.56 -1.02 13.40
N ILE A 80 8.38 0.00 12.57
CA ILE A 80 8.00 -0.11 11.15
C ILE A 80 9.06 -0.90 10.34
N ASP A 81 10.16 -1.34 10.98
CA ASP A 81 11.31 -1.97 10.34
C ASP A 81 11.44 -3.48 10.68
N GLY A 82 10.43 -4.09 11.33
CA GLY A 82 10.44 -5.49 11.76
C GLY A 82 9.49 -6.39 10.96
N ASN A 83 10.06 -7.17 10.05
CA ASN A 83 9.44 -8.17 9.18
C ASN A 83 8.68 -9.30 9.92
N ALA A 84 7.36 -9.12 10.11
CA ALA A 84 6.37 -10.19 9.96
C ALA A 84 4.96 -9.57 9.99
N THR A 85 4.20 -9.68 8.89
CA THR A 85 2.76 -9.39 8.71
C THR A 85 2.29 -7.99 8.25
N LYS A 86 3.17 -7.04 7.94
CA LYS A 86 2.79 -5.80 7.24
C LYS A 86 3.16 -5.85 5.76
N LEU A 87 2.39 -5.16 4.92
CA LEU A 87 2.77 -4.85 3.54
C LEU A 87 4.15 -4.16 3.57
N HIS A 88 5.23 -4.87 3.25
CA HIS A 88 6.55 -4.25 3.16
C HIS A 88 6.55 -3.33 1.96
N VAL A 89 6.76 -2.03 2.19
CA VAL A 89 7.02 -1.03 1.15
C VAL A 89 8.43 -0.51 1.35
N ARG A 90 9.41 -1.05 0.61
CA ARG A 90 10.75 -0.46 0.62
C ARG A 90 10.74 0.82 -0.23
N ARG A 91 11.42 1.87 0.21
CA ARG A 91 11.69 3.07 -0.61
C ARG A 91 13.18 3.12 -0.91
N LEU A 92 13.54 3.13 -2.20
CA LEU A 92 14.93 3.12 -2.65
C LEU A 92 15.14 4.14 -3.77
N ALA A 93 16.38 4.64 -3.90
CA ALA A 93 16.78 5.43 -5.06
C ALA A 93 16.72 4.57 -6.34
N GLU A 94 16.40 5.19 -7.48
CA GLU A 94 16.24 4.54 -8.78
C GLU A 94 17.47 3.67 -9.16
N ALA A 95 18.67 4.16 -8.86
CA ALA A 95 19.92 3.47 -9.14
C ALA A 95 20.11 2.16 -8.34
N VAL A 96 19.48 2.04 -7.17
CA VAL A 96 19.57 0.86 -6.29
C VAL A 96 18.58 -0.23 -6.70
N ARG A 97 17.48 0.12 -7.39
CA ARG A 97 16.51 -0.88 -7.90
C ARG A 97 17.18 -1.87 -8.87
N LEU A 98 18.05 -1.39 -9.76
CA LEU A 98 18.68 -2.22 -10.79
C LEU A 98 19.76 -3.17 -10.24
N THR A 99 20.05 -3.14 -8.94
CA THR A 99 21.08 -3.98 -8.33
C THR A 99 20.53 -5.11 -7.46
N ILE A 100 19.20 -5.23 -7.36
CA ILE A 100 18.55 -6.22 -6.48
C ILE A 100 17.54 -7.07 -7.26
N THR A 101 17.46 -8.35 -6.93
CA THR A 101 16.37 -9.24 -7.37
C THR A 101 15.48 -9.52 -6.16
N PRO A 102 14.18 -9.26 -6.23
CA PRO A 102 13.30 -9.31 -5.06
C PRO A 102 12.86 -10.74 -4.83
N GLU A 103 12.66 -11.17 -3.60
CA GLU A 103 12.14 -12.51 -3.33
C GLU A 103 10.66 -12.63 -3.72
N ASN A 104 10.23 -13.84 -4.09
CA ASN A 104 8.83 -14.11 -4.41
C ASN A 104 7.95 -13.86 -3.17
N GLY A 105 7.04 -12.88 -3.25
CA GLY A 105 6.22 -12.43 -2.13
C GLY A 105 6.74 -11.18 -1.39
N GLU A 106 7.80 -10.53 -1.88
CA GLU A 106 8.23 -9.22 -1.40
C GLU A 106 7.37 -8.12 -2.05
N PRO A 107 6.31 -7.61 -1.39
CA PRO A 107 5.08 -7.31 -2.14
C PRO A 107 5.13 -6.03 -2.95
N VAL A 108 5.79 -4.98 -2.46
CA VAL A 108 5.62 -3.63 -3.03
C VAL A 108 6.83 -2.76 -2.66
N TRP A 109 7.28 -1.90 -3.55
CA TRP A 109 8.27 -0.85 -3.22
C TRP A 109 8.14 0.35 -4.15
N THR A 110 8.53 1.52 -3.64
CA THR A 110 8.44 2.80 -4.36
C THR A 110 9.84 3.33 -4.64
N THR A 111 10.04 3.93 -5.81
CA THR A 111 11.25 4.73 -6.06
C THR A 111 11.02 6.19 -5.67
N ASP A 112 12.10 6.96 -5.52
CA ASP A 112 11.98 8.39 -5.25
C ASP A 112 11.21 9.16 -6.35
N GLY A 113 11.06 8.55 -7.54
CA GLY A 113 10.19 9.02 -8.62
C GLY A 113 8.69 8.73 -8.45
N GLY A 114 8.26 8.11 -7.34
CA GLY A 114 6.84 7.88 -7.02
C GLY A 114 6.18 6.68 -7.72
N THR A 115 6.96 5.88 -8.45
CA THR A 115 6.47 4.67 -9.14
C THR A 115 6.42 3.48 -8.19
N LEU A 116 5.33 2.71 -8.24
CA LEU A 116 5.14 1.47 -7.49
C LEU A 116 5.62 0.25 -8.30
N TRP A 117 6.44 -0.60 -7.69
CA TRP A 117 6.96 -1.85 -8.27
C TRP A 117 6.59 -3.06 -7.40
N ILE A 118 6.50 -4.25 -7.99
CA ILE A 118 6.19 -5.53 -7.34
C ILE A 118 7.40 -6.45 -7.51
N GLY A 119 7.82 -7.13 -6.44
CA GLY A 119 8.80 -8.20 -6.51
C GLY A 119 8.21 -9.48 -7.09
N ASP A 120 8.74 -9.97 -8.20
CA ASP A 120 8.25 -11.19 -8.89
C ASP A 120 9.18 -12.41 -8.70
N GLY A 121 10.27 -12.29 -7.93
CA GLY A 121 11.22 -13.39 -7.73
C GLY A 121 12.24 -13.59 -8.84
N ALA A 122 12.14 -12.88 -9.96
CA ALA A 122 12.86 -13.21 -11.20
C ALA A 122 13.48 -12.00 -11.90
N SER A 123 12.80 -10.86 -11.89
CA SER A 123 13.23 -9.66 -12.59
C SER A 123 14.09 -8.79 -11.69
N THR A 124 15.30 -8.45 -12.13
CA THR A 124 16.11 -7.42 -11.48
C THR A 124 15.33 -6.11 -11.40
N GLY A 125 15.12 -5.61 -10.18
CA GLY A 125 14.34 -4.40 -9.93
C GLY A 125 12.83 -4.58 -9.86
N GLY A 126 12.31 -5.80 -9.99
CA GLY A 126 10.88 -6.11 -9.99
C GLY A 126 10.13 -5.60 -11.22
N VAL A 127 8.81 -5.75 -11.22
CA VAL A 127 7.90 -5.33 -12.30
C VAL A 127 7.09 -4.11 -11.88
N MET A 128 6.79 -3.16 -12.78
CA MET A 128 5.96 -2.01 -12.43
C MET A 128 4.54 -2.46 -12.06
N ALA A 129 4.00 -1.99 -10.93
CA ALA A 129 2.69 -2.36 -10.43
C ALA A 129 1.54 -1.75 -11.26
N LYS A 130 1.79 -0.57 -11.87
CA LYS A 130 1.08 -0.13 -13.06
C LYS A 130 1.91 -0.55 -14.27
N ALA A 131 1.94 -1.84 -14.56
CA ALA A 131 2.18 -2.23 -15.94
C ALA A 131 1.09 -1.50 -16.71
N ASP A 132 1.45 -0.53 -17.54
CA ASP A 132 0.50 0.05 -18.48
C ASP A 132 -0.22 -1.16 -19.09
N ALA A 133 -1.52 -1.25 -18.87
CA ALA A 133 -2.31 -2.36 -19.34
C ALA A 133 -2.41 -2.22 -20.87
N VAL A 134 -1.32 -2.54 -21.55
CA VAL A 134 -1.14 -2.49 -22.99
C VAL A 134 -1.70 -3.80 -23.52
N ARG A 135 -2.97 -4.05 -23.21
CA ARG A 135 -3.73 -5.19 -23.71
C ARG A 135 -5.10 -4.74 -24.17
N LEU A 136 -5.37 -4.90 -25.45
CA LEU A 136 -6.72 -4.75 -25.99
C LEU A 136 -7.34 -6.15 -26.12
N HIS A 137 -8.40 -6.41 -25.35
CA HIS A 137 -9.04 -7.73 -25.24
C HIS A 137 -8.08 -8.86 -24.83
N GLY A 138 -7.22 -8.60 -23.84
CA GLY A 138 -6.27 -9.59 -23.31
C GLY A 138 -5.07 -9.88 -24.21
N ARG A 139 -4.95 -9.20 -25.36
CA ARG A 139 -3.87 -9.37 -26.33
C ARG A 139 -2.91 -8.19 -26.23
N ALA A 140 -1.60 -8.47 -26.17
CA ALA A 140 -0.55 -7.46 -26.01
C ALA A 140 -0.50 -6.48 -27.19
N PHE A 141 0.05 -5.28 -26.97
CA PHE A 141 0.56 -4.48 -28.09
C PHE A 141 2.04 -4.76 -28.37
N SER A 142 2.43 -4.59 -29.62
CA SER A 142 3.81 -4.61 -30.11
C SER A 142 4.62 -3.45 -29.52
N SER A 143 5.91 -3.67 -29.31
CA SER A 143 6.87 -2.62 -28.94
C SER A 143 7.41 -1.82 -30.13
N ALA A 144 6.94 -2.09 -31.36
CA ALA A 144 7.32 -1.33 -32.55
C ALA A 144 6.79 0.10 -32.48
N ALA A 145 7.63 1.09 -32.80
CA ALA A 145 7.20 2.48 -32.89
C ALA A 145 6.31 2.70 -34.14
N PRO A 146 5.20 3.46 -34.04
CA PRO A 146 4.39 3.81 -35.20
C PRO A 146 5.12 4.78 -36.13
N SER A 147 4.87 4.64 -37.43
CA SER A 147 5.17 5.61 -38.47
C SER A 147 3.98 6.55 -38.72
N VAL A 148 4.22 7.65 -39.42
CA VAL A 148 3.15 8.56 -39.83
C VAL A 148 2.13 7.79 -40.69
N SER A 149 0.85 7.90 -40.32
CA SER A 149 -0.30 7.20 -40.93
C SER A 149 -0.50 5.73 -40.54
N ASP A 150 0.28 5.20 -39.59
CA ASP A 150 -0.04 3.88 -39.03
C ASP A 150 -1.33 3.93 -38.21
N ALA A 151 -2.10 2.85 -38.32
CA ALA A 151 -3.21 2.56 -37.45
C ALA A 151 -2.83 1.45 -36.44
N ILE A 152 -3.68 1.23 -35.44
CA ILE A 152 -3.57 0.06 -34.55
C ILE A 152 -4.25 -1.12 -35.25
N VAL A 153 -3.46 -2.13 -35.63
CA VAL A 153 -3.93 -3.29 -36.40
C VAL A 153 -3.57 -4.58 -35.67
N TRP A 154 -4.43 -5.60 -35.80
CA TRP A 154 -4.15 -6.96 -35.32
C TRP A 154 -3.30 -7.72 -36.34
N ASP A 155 -2.10 -8.16 -35.96
CA ASP A 155 -1.18 -8.88 -36.85
C ASP A 155 -1.34 -10.41 -36.83
N GLY A 156 -2.25 -10.93 -35.99
CA GLY A 156 -2.42 -12.37 -35.75
C GLY A 156 -1.95 -12.82 -34.37
N SER A 157 -1.08 -12.06 -33.70
CA SER A 157 -0.51 -12.36 -32.39
C SER A 157 -0.54 -11.19 -31.40
N GLN A 158 -0.41 -9.95 -31.87
CA GLN A 158 -0.40 -8.74 -31.06
C GLN A 158 -1.04 -7.56 -31.81
N TRP A 159 -1.42 -6.53 -31.07
CA TRP A 159 -1.86 -5.25 -31.63
C TRP A 159 -0.64 -4.39 -31.94
N GLY A 160 -0.42 -3.97 -33.18
CA GLY A 160 0.76 -3.19 -33.54
C GLY A 160 0.45 -2.04 -34.47
N PRO A 161 1.40 -1.12 -34.67
CA PRO A 161 1.31 -0.16 -35.76
C PRO A 161 1.34 -0.90 -37.11
N GLY A 162 0.45 -0.51 -38.02
CA GLY A 162 0.46 -1.03 -39.38
C GLY A 162 -0.50 -0.27 -40.30
N LEU A 163 -0.36 -0.52 -41.60
CA LEU A 163 -1.22 0.08 -42.62
C LEU A 163 -2.65 -0.49 -42.51
N ALA A 164 -3.61 0.39 -42.28
CA ALA A 164 -5.03 0.05 -42.39
C ALA A 164 -5.46 0.05 -43.87
N ASN A 165 -5.46 -1.11 -44.50
CA ASN A 165 -6.06 -1.28 -45.83
C ASN A 165 -7.58 -1.45 -45.72
N ALA A 166 -8.32 -0.86 -46.66
CA ALA A 166 -9.75 -1.12 -46.79
C ALA A 166 -9.96 -2.56 -47.27
N SER A 167 -10.41 -3.44 -46.38
CA SER A 167 -10.72 -4.85 -46.71
C SER A 167 -12.16 -5.03 -47.20
N LYS A 168 -13.04 -4.04 -46.96
CA LYS A 168 -14.45 -4.07 -47.34
C LYS A 168 -14.96 -2.72 -47.81
N LEU A 169 -15.89 -2.75 -48.77
CA LEU A 169 -16.71 -1.61 -49.19
C LEU A 169 -18.18 -2.03 -49.13
N GLN A 170 -19.00 -1.32 -48.34
CA GLN A 170 -20.41 -1.66 -48.10
C GLN A 170 -20.61 -3.14 -47.65
N GLY A 171 -19.72 -3.64 -46.80
CA GLY A 171 -19.74 -5.03 -46.29
C GLY A 171 -19.21 -6.10 -47.24
N ARG A 172 -18.98 -5.76 -48.52
CA ARG A 172 -18.43 -6.66 -49.53
C ARG A 172 -16.90 -6.59 -49.55
N ASN A 173 -16.23 -7.71 -49.82
CA ASN A 173 -14.77 -7.77 -49.80
C ASN A 173 -14.15 -6.94 -50.92
N VAL A 174 -13.01 -6.33 -50.64
CA VAL A 174 -12.10 -5.72 -51.63
C VAL A 174 -10.92 -6.67 -51.82
N SER A 175 -10.57 -6.98 -53.07
CA SER A 175 -9.45 -7.86 -53.42
C SER A 175 -8.12 -7.32 -52.89
N SER A 176 -7.25 -8.23 -52.44
CA SER A 176 -5.88 -7.89 -52.03
C SER A 176 -4.90 -7.79 -53.21
N ALA A 177 -5.35 -8.07 -54.45
CA ALA A 177 -4.53 -7.87 -55.63
C ALA A 177 -4.27 -6.38 -55.84
N ALA A 178 -3.01 -5.98 -55.99
CA ALA A 178 -2.66 -4.60 -56.29
C ALA A 178 -3.18 -4.21 -57.69
N PRO A 179 -3.88 -3.07 -57.83
CA PRO A 179 -4.18 -2.52 -59.15
C PRO A 179 -2.90 -2.21 -59.92
N VAL A 180 -2.90 -2.43 -61.23
CA VAL A 180 -1.88 -1.88 -62.13
C VAL A 180 -2.37 -0.60 -62.80
N ASP A 181 -1.45 0.14 -63.41
CA ASP A 181 -1.75 1.38 -64.12
C ASP A 181 -2.88 1.19 -65.14
N GLY A 182 -3.89 2.07 -65.08
CA GLY A 182 -5.07 2.02 -65.94
C GLY A 182 -6.25 1.20 -65.40
N GLN A 183 -6.10 0.52 -64.26
CA GLN A 183 -7.18 -0.25 -63.66
C GLN A 183 -8.04 0.58 -62.70
N ALA A 184 -9.31 0.21 -62.61
CA ALA A 184 -10.27 0.72 -61.62
C ALA A 184 -10.70 -0.41 -60.68
N ILE A 185 -11.22 -0.04 -59.49
CA ILE A 185 -11.89 -0.99 -58.60
C ILE A 185 -13.30 -1.22 -59.15
N LEU A 186 -13.58 -2.45 -59.61
CA LEU A 186 -14.83 -2.84 -60.25
C LEU A 186 -15.57 -3.86 -59.38
N TRP A 187 -16.90 -3.80 -59.39
CA TRP A 187 -17.74 -4.82 -58.78
C TRP A 187 -17.75 -6.08 -59.64
N ASP A 188 -17.39 -7.21 -59.05
CA ASP A 188 -17.50 -8.55 -59.63
C ASP A 188 -18.69 -9.28 -59.02
N SER A 189 -19.75 -9.44 -59.81
CA SER A 189 -20.97 -10.13 -59.39
C SER A 189 -20.79 -11.63 -59.18
N ALA A 190 -19.84 -12.26 -59.88
CA ALA A 190 -19.61 -13.70 -59.77
C ALA A 190 -18.98 -14.06 -58.42
N THR A 191 -18.10 -13.21 -57.91
CA THR A 191 -17.42 -13.40 -56.62
C THR A 191 -18.01 -12.55 -55.49
N SER A 192 -19.00 -11.70 -55.79
CA SER A 192 -19.60 -10.74 -54.87
C SER A 192 -18.56 -9.87 -54.15
N SER A 193 -17.54 -9.42 -54.91
CA SER A 193 -16.39 -8.69 -54.39
C SER A 193 -15.99 -7.54 -55.31
N PHE A 194 -15.25 -6.59 -54.77
CA PHE A 194 -14.60 -5.53 -55.54
C PHE A 194 -13.19 -5.96 -55.91
N LYS A 195 -12.80 -5.87 -57.18
CA LYS A 195 -11.45 -6.23 -57.64
C LYS A 195 -10.90 -5.22 -58.65
N PRO A 196 -9.57 -5.06 -58.75
CA PRO A 196 -8.99 -4.33 -59.87
C PRO A 196 -9.36 -4.99 -61.19
N GLY A 197 -9.68 -4.17 -62.19
CA GLY A 197 -9.84 -4.62 -63.56
C GLY A 197 -9.76 -3.44 -64.51
N ASP A 198 -9.62 -3.76 -65.79
CA ASP A 198 -9.54 -2.74 -66.83
C ASP A 198 -10.81 -1.91 -66.81
N ALA A 199 -10.65 -0.59 -66.74
CA ALA A 199 -11.77 0.33 -66.72
C ALA A 199 -12.49 0.27 -68.07
N VAL A 200 -13.47 -0.64 -68.20
CA VAL A 200 -14.36 -0.67 -69.37
C VAL A 200 -15.39 0.43 -69.18
N LEU A 201 -15.06 1.63 -69.65
CA LEU A 201 -16.04 2.67 -69.91
C LEU A 201 -16.80 2.22 -71.16
N GLY A 202 -18.04 1.76 -70.99
CA GLY A 202 -18.95 1.54 -72.11
C GLY A 202 -19.25 2.88 -72.78
N VAL A 203 -18.38 3.31 -73.69
CA VAL A 203 -18.68 4.42 -74.60
C VAL A 203 -19.18 3.80 -75.90
N GLY A 204 -20.44 4.09 -76.24
CA GLY A 204 -20.89 3.92 -77.61
C GLY A 204 -19.88 4.62 -78.52
N SER A 205 -19.31 3.87 -79.46
CA SER A 205 -18.48 4.27 -80.59
C SER A 205 -18.18 5.78 -80.67
N GLY A 206 -17.02 6.25 -80.18
CA GLY A 206 -16.58 7.61 -80.51
C GLY A 206 -15.59 8.36 -79.62
N VAL A 207 -15.01 7.79 -78.56
CA VAL A 207 -13.98 8.51 -77.79
C VAL A 207 -12.82 7.57 -77.47
N GLY A 208 -11.61 8.03 -77.80
CA GLY A 208 -10.38 7.26 -77.78
C GLY A 208 -10.03 6.67 -76.41
N THR A 209 -9.11 5.71 -76.45
CA THR A 209 -8.35 5.21 -75.31
C THR A 209 -8.12 6.30 -74.28
N LEU A 210 -8.48 6.03 -73.03
CA LEU A 210 -8.19 6.89 -71.89
C LEU A 210 -6.67 6.89 -71.67
N THR A 211 -5.96 7.63 -72.51
CA THR A 211 -4.55 7.92 -72.32
C THR A 211 -4.47 8.99 -71.23
N ALA A 212 -4.47 8.49 -69.99
CA ALA A 212 -4.13 9.16 -68.75
C ALA A 212 -5.00 10.37 -68.35
N ILE A 213 -5.65 10.25 -67.19
CA ILE A 213 -6.00 11.41 -66.35
C ILE A 213 -4.68 11.94 -65.77
N THR A 214 -3.86 12.61 -66.59
CA THR A 214 -2.66 13.32 -66.14
C THR A 214 -2.97 14.81 -66.07
N ASN A 215 -3.14 15.29 -64.84
CA ASN A 215 -2.87 16.65 -64.35
C ASN A 215 -3.45 17.85 -65.18
N PRO A 216 -4.43 18.60 -64.64
CA PRO A 216 -5.14 19.69 -65.34
C PRO A 216 -4.33 20.96 -65.69
N ALA A 217 -3.00 20.96 -65.64
CA ALA A 217 -2.20 22.13 -66.00
C ALA A 217 -2.02 22.34 -67.53
N LYS A 218 -2.57 21.48 -68.40
CA LYS A 218 -2.52 21.68 -69.87
C LYS A 218 -3.90 21.86 -70.46
N ARG A 219 -4.25 23.14 -70.64
CA ARG A 219 -5.41 23.66 -71.38
C ARG A 219 -5.43 23.08 -72.80
N ALA A 220 -6.51 22.39 -73.15
CA ALA A 220 -6.83 22.15 -74.56
C ALA A 220 -7.25 23.48 -75.19
N PHE A 221 -6.36 24.03 -76.01
CA PHE A 221 -6.63 25.18 -76.86
C PHE A 221 -7.52 24.67 -78.02
N PHE A 222 -8.81 24.94 -77.99
CA PHE A 222 -9.65 24.77 -79.17
C PHE A 222 -9.41 25.97 -80.09
N ALA A 223 -8.57 25.80 -81.11
CA ALA A 223 -8.51 26.70 -82.24
C ALA A 223 -9.46 26.18 -83.34
N SER A 224 -10.22 27.11 -83.90
CA SER A 224 -11.21 26.95 -84.97
C SER A 224 -10.61 26.35 -86.24
N PHE A 225 -11.41 25.51 -86.92
CA PHE A 225 -11.70 25.60 -88.35
C PHE A 225 -13.17 25.26 -88.56
#